data_AF-A0A434AB81-F1
#
_entry.id   AF-A0A434AB81-F1
#
_cell.length_a   1.000
_cell.length_b   1.000
_cell.length_c   1.000
_cell.angle_alpha   90.00
_cell.angle_beta   90.00
_cell.angle_gamma   90.00
#
_symmetry.space_group_name_H-M   'P 1'
#
loop_
_entity.id
_entity.type
_entity.pdbx_description
1 polymer ?
#
loop_
_entity_poly.entity_id
_entity_poly.type
_entity_poly.pdbx_seq_one_letter_code
_entity_poly.pdbx_strand_id
1 'polypeptide(L)'
;MERELPEIEIEGTQYLFDIDQMALFEKVRPDYRVLLEDMKDCGTHYEFVYDRNSKRLDESKTTYGIDASDIANEIFTTVRIPRISDMDPLGICRKYNCSPDAIGHMTDFEIMVDQKAFDLRINKGLLPTIEIAGHTFYVDVRMDKLRPKDDFLSQGIVFSDIESYYDGDKRTYTIPYNPKTHEFQEPDYNSIKAYPKDLIAVEFPSERLLDRIGWNRKYGLDISHGLVKQGLKLQFTAKNVPWEKTFLVDLIKSNLKTEKRLKKATEKQLSIQPKQSKQKGRKM
;
A
#
# COMPACT_ATOMS: atom_id res chain seq x y z
N MET A 1 -14.68 28.00 16.11
CA MET A 1 -14.61 27.56 17.51
C MET A 1 -14.21 26.10 17.45
N GLU A 2 -13.05 25.73 17.99
CA GLU A 2 -12.67 24.33 18.06
C GLU A 2 -13.66 23.60 18.97
N ARG A 3 -14.14 22.47 18.48
CA ARG A 3 -15.07 21.62 19.20
C ARG A 3 -14.31 20.79 20.23
N GLU A 4 -14.91 20.55 21.38
CA GLU A 4 -14.41 19.57 22.35
C GLU A 4 -14.55 18.14 21.82
N LEU A 5 -13.45 17.39 21.89
CA LEU A 5 -13.38 16.00 21.47
C LEU A 5 -14.03 15.08 22.53
N PRO A 6 -14.75 14.02 22.13
CA PRO A 6 -15.35 13.09 23.07
C PRO A 6 -14.29 12.33 23.88
N GLU A 7 -14.54 12.18 25.18
CA GLU A 7 -13.68 11.46 26.12
C GLU A 7 -14.12 10.02 26.31
N ILE A 8 -13.14 9.11 26.37
CA ILE A 8 -13.35 7.68 26.52
C ILE A 8 -12.36 7.15 27.55
N GLU A 9 -12.86 6.40 28.52
CA GLU A 9 -12.03 5.73 29.52
C GLU A 9 -11.76 4.28 29.10
N ILE A 10 -10.48 3.90 29.09
CA ILE A 10 -10.02 2.54 28.78
C ILE A 10 -9.06 2.11 29.88
N GLU A 11 -9.42 1.08 30.65
CA GLU A 11 -8.61 0.53 31.74
C GLU A 11 -8.02 1.63 32.67
N GLY A 12 -8.85 2.61 33.05
CA GLY A 12 -8.47 3.74 33.91
C GLY A 12 -7.65 4.85 33.25
N THR A 13 -7.44 4.78 31.94
CA THR A 13 -6.72 5.80 31.15
C THR A 13 -7.71 6.59 30.30
N GLN A 14 -7.62 7.92 30.34
CA GLN A 14 -8.53 8.82 29.60
C GLN A 14 -7.98 9.13 28.21
N TYR A 15 -8.81 8.94 27.21
CA TYR A 15 -8.51 9.20 25.80
C TYR A 15 -9.50 10.21 25.20
N LEU A 16 -9.02 11.00 24.25
CA LEU A 16 -9.83 11.86 23.40
C LEU A 16 -9.93 11.21 22.02
N PHE A 17 -11.15 11.00 21.53
CA PHE A 17 -11.36 10.48 20.19
C PHE A 17 -11.42 11.61 19.15
N ASP A 18 -10.55 11.54 18.15
CA ASP A 18 -10.54 12.47 17.01
C ASP A 18 -11.00 11.71 15.76
N ILE A 19 -12.18 12.07 15.26
CA ILE A 19 -12.74 11.46 14.06
C ILE A 19 -11.96 11.83 12.79
N ASP A 20 -11.29 12.98 12.74
CA ASP A 20 -10.55 13.41 11.55
C ASP A 20 -9.30 12.55 11.38
N GLN A 21 -8.61 12.29 12.48
CA GLN A 21 -7.44 11.41 12.54
C GLN A 21 -7.77 9.92 12.71
N MET A 22 -9.04 9.58 13.00
CA MET A 22 -9.48 8.20 13.25
C MET A 22 -8.65 7.54 14.36
N ALA A 23 -8.44 8.28 15.46
CA ALA A 23 -7.52 7.88 16.51
C ALA A 23 -7.99 8.31 17.91
N LEU A 24 -7.57 7.53 18.90
CA LEU A 24 -7.66 7.85 20.32
C LEU A 24 -6.35 8.47 20.79
N PHE A 25 -6.40 9.66 21.38
CA PHE A 25 -5.25 10.38 21.94
C PHE A 25 -5.28 10.27 23.45
N GLU A 26 -4.20 9.81 24.08
CA GLU A 26 -4.13 9.81 25.54
C GLU A 26 -4.12 11.26 26.06
N LYS A 27 -5.07 11.62 26.93
CA LYS A 27 -5.26 13.01 27.39
C LYS A 27 -4.04 13.58 28.11
N VAL A 28 -3.30 12.74 28.84
CA VAL A 28 -2.10 13.14 29.60
C VAL A 28 -0.84 13.09 28.72
N ARG A 29 -0.84 12.29 27.64
CA ARG A 29 0.31 12.12 26.76
C ARG A 29 -0.13 12.09 25.28
N PRO A 30 -0.51 13.23 24.68
CA PRO A 30 -1.12 13.28 23.35
C PRO A 30 -0.24 12.76 22.20
N ASP A 31 1.08 12.65 22.39
CA ASP A 31 1.98 12.02 21.41
C ASP A 31 1.69 10.52 21.23
N TYR A 32 1.00 9.91 22.19
CA TYR A 32 0.55 8.53 22.10
C TYR A 32 -0.87 8.48 21.57
N ARG A 33 -1.01 7.82 20.43
CA ARG A 33 -2.29 7.58 19.78
C ARG A 33 -2.49 6.10 19.47
N VAL A 34 -3.74 5.67 19.57
CA VAL A 34 -4.19 4.36 19.11
C VAL A 34 -5.05 4.58 17.89
N LEU A 35 -4.64 4.05 16.73
CA LEU A 35 -5.41 4.22 15.51
C LEU A 35 -6.57 3.24 15.50
N LEU A 36 -7.75 3.69 15.08
CA LEU A 36 -8.88 2.78 14.87
C LEU A 36 -8.58 1.76 13.78
N GLU A 37 -7.62 2.05 12.88
CA GLU A 37 -7.20 1.10 11.86
C GLU A 37 -6.55 -0.17 12.42
N ASP A 38 -6.08 -0.14 13.66
CA ASP A 38 -5.46 -1.29 14.35
C ASP A 38 -6.48 -2.12 15.15
N MET A 39 -7.72 -1.63 15.27
CA MET A 39 -8.78 -2.29 16.03
C MET A 39 -9.63 -3.20 15.14
N LYS A 40 -10.09 -4.33 15.65
CA LYS A 40 -11.06 -5.16 14.95
C LYS A 40 -12.43 -4.48 14.93
N ASP A 41 -13.03 -4.35 13.75
CA ASP A 41 -14.42 -3.90 13.60
C ASP A 41 -15.36 -5.10 13.80
N CYS A 42 -16.19 -5.04 14.83
CA CYS A 42 -17.18 -6.08 15.15
C CYS A 42 -18.61 -5.65 14.78
N GLY A 43 -18.77 -4.56 14.02
CA GLY A 43 -20.05 -3.99 13.54
C GLY A 43 -20.84 -3.23 14.61
N THR A 44 -20.86 -3.73 15.85
CA THR A 44 -21.54 -3.09 16.99
C THR A 44 -20.59 -2.34 17.91
N HIS A 45 -19.29 -2.57 17.77
CA HIS A 45 -18.22 -1.99 18.57
C HIS A 45 -16.87 -2.26 17.88
N TYR A 46 -15.82 -1.62 18.38
CA TYR A 46 -14.44 -1.96 18.02
C TYR A 46 -13.78 -2.71 19.18
N GLU A 47 -12.96 -3.71 18.83
CA GLU A 47 -12.20 -4.51 19.80
C GLU A 47 -10.71 -4.44 19.52
N PHE A 48 -9.90 -4.41 20.57
CA PHE A 48 -8.45 -4.57 20.43
C PHE A 48 -7.83 -5.15 21.69
N VAL A 49 -6.62 -5.66 21.58
CA VAL A 49 -5.85 -6.21 22.70
C VAL A 49 -5.05 -5.09 23.35
N TYR A 50 -5.21 -4.95 24.66
CA TYR A 50 -4.54 -3.96 25.48
C TYR A 50 -3.59 -4.65 26.47
N ASP A 51 -2.33 -4.26 26.45
CA ASP A 51 -1.31 -4.60 27.43
C ASP A 51 -1.45 -3.69 28.65
N ARG A 52 -1.77 -4.27 29.80
CA ARG A 52 -1.96 -3.55 31.07
C ARG A 52 -0.65 -3.06 31.67
N ASN A 53 0.49 -3.68 31.35
CA ASN A 53 1.79 -3.27 31.83
C ASN A 53 2.27 -2.01 31.10
N SER A 54 2.24 -2.04 29.77
CA SER A 54 2.61 -0.87 28.97
C SER A 54 1.49 0.18 28.89
N LYS A 55 0.26 -0.20 29.24
CA LYS A 55 -0.98 0.58 29.12
C LYS A 55 -1.25 1.00 27.68
N ARG A 56 -1.12 0.06 26.74
CA ARG A 56 -1.17 0.30 25.29
C ARG A 56 -1.87 -0.82 24.54
N LEU A 57 -2.33 -0.50 23.34
CA LEU A 57 -2.72 -1.51 22.36
C LEU A 57 -1.50 -2.35 21.97
N ASP A 58 -1.68 -3.68 21.83
CA ASP A 58 -0.73 -4.60 21.20
C ASP A 58 -1.26 -5.00 19.81
N GLU A 59 -0.66 -4.45 18.75
CA GLU A 59 -1.06 -4.67 17.36
C GLU A 59 -0.90 -6.15 16.96
N SER A 60 0.17 -6.79 17.45
CA SER A 60 0.48 -8.18 17.11
C SER A 60 -0.58 -9.13 17.67
N LYS A 61 -0.92 -8.98 18.94
CA LYS A 61 -1.95 -9.82 19.60
C LYS A 61 -3.35 -9.44 19.16
N THR A 62 -3.61 -8.19 18.79
CA THR A 62 -4.89 -7.81 18.17
C THR A 62 -5.10 -8.54 16.85
N THR A 63 -4.03 -8.72 16.08
CA THR A 63 -4.07 -9.43 14.79
C THR A 63 -4.17 -10.95 14.96
N TYR A 64 -3.37 -11.55 15.86
CA TYR A 64 -3.24 -13.00 15.98
C TYR A 64 -4.05 -13.63 17.12
N GLY A 65 -4.70 -12.82 17.94
CA GLY A 65 -5.36 -13.24 19.17
C GLY A 65 -4.43 -13.23 20.39
N ILE A 66 -5.02 -13.44 21.57
CA ILE A 66 -4.31 -13.49 22.84
C ILE A 66 -4.11 -14.95 23.26
N ASP A 67 -2.89 -15.32 23.66
CA ASP A 67 -2.59 -16.64 24.20
C ASP A 67 -3.28 -16.87 25.55
N ALA A 68 -3.71 -18.10 25.82
CA ALA A 68 -4.39 -18.44 27.07
C ALA A 68 -3.53 -18.17 28.32
N SER A 69 -2.20 -18.32 28.22
CA SER A 69 -1.26 -18.02 29.31
C SER A 69 -1.20 -16.52 29.64
N ASP A 70 -1.33 -15.67 28.62
CA ASP A 70 -1.28 -14.22 28.77
C ASP A 70 -2.55 -13.68 29.43
N ILE A 71 -3.69 -14.30 29.10
CA ILE A 71 -4.97 -14.05 29.76
C ILE A 71 -4.90 -14.48 31.22
N ALA A 72 -4.35 -15.67 31.51
CA ALA A 72 -4.25 -16.20 32.87
C ALA A 72 -3.35 -15.35 33.78
N ASN A 73 -2.32 -14.70 33.21
CA ASN A 73 -1.44 -13.78 33.93
C ASN A 73 -2.00 -12.35 34.03
N GLU A 74 -3.20 -12.10 33.49
CA GLU A 74 -3.85 -10.78 33.44
C GLU A 74 -2.98 -9.67 32.83
N ILE A 75 -2.02 -10.04 31.98
CA ILE A 75 -1.10 -9.08 31.33
C ILE A 75 -1.84 -8.34 30.22
N PHE A 76 -2.66 -9.08 29.47
CA PHE A 76 -3.42 -8.56 28.34
C PHE A 76 -4.91 -8.70 28.58
N THR A 77 -5.67 -7.74 28.08
CA THR A 77 -7.14 -7.76 28.09
C THR A 77 -7.69 -7.36 26.73
N THR A 78 -8.88 -7.83 26.39
CA THR A 78 -9.61 -7.34 25.21
C THR A 78 -10.44 -6.14 25.63
N VAL A 79 -10.15 -4.98 25.06
CA VAL A 79 -10.91 -3.75 25.24
C VAL A 79 -12.00 -3.68 24.19
N ARG A 80 -13.18 -3.21 24.59
CA ARG A 80 -14.29 -2.87 23.70
C ARG A 80 -14.55 -1.38 23.78
N ILE A 81 -14.58 -0.70 22.63
CA ILE A 81 -15.03 0.69 22.53
C ILE A 81 -16.27 0.77 21.63
N PRO A 82 -17.20 1.72 21.87
CA PRO A 82 -18.40 1.86 21.05
C PRO A 82 -18.07 2.17 19.58
N ARG A 83 -19.10 2.17 18.72
CA ARG A 83 -18.97 2.61 17.34
C ARG A 83 -18.57 4.08 17.26
N ILE A 84 -17.96 4.48 16.16
CA ILE A 84 -17.57 5.88 15.91
C ILE A 84 -18.79 6.79 15.98
N SER A 85 -19.91 6.34 15.40
CA SER A 85 -21.19 7.06 15.44
C SER A 85 -21.75 7.24 16.86
N ASP A 86 -21.42 6.34 17.80
CA ASP A 86 -21.84 6.45 19.21
C ASP A 86 -20.86 7.30 20.03
N MET A 87 -19.55 7.19 19.75
CA MET A 87 -18.49 7.97 20.40
C MET A 87 -18.52 9.45 19.98
N ASP A 88 -18.72 9.70 18.69
CA ASP A 88 -18.69 11.03 18.09
C ASP A 88 -19.83 11.25 17.07
N PRO A 89 -21.08 11.38 17.53
CA PRO A 89 -22.22 11.59 16.63
C PRO A 89 -22.13 12.91 15.86
N LEU A 90 -21.71 14.01 16.50
CA LEU A 90 -21.61 15.30 15.83
C LEU A 90 -20.46 15.32 14.80
N GLY A 91 -19.41 14.55 15.05
CA GLY A 91 -18.20 14.51 14.23
C GLY A 91 -18.45 13.67 12.99
N ILE A 92 -19.18 12.56 13.15
CA ILE A 92 -19.56 11.72 12.01
C ILE A 92 -20.52 12.48 11.09
N CYS A 93 -21.52 13.17 11.65
CA CYS A 93 -22.41 14.06 10.88
C CYS A 93 -21.62 15.11 10.09
N ARG A 94 -20.65 15.77 10.73
CA ARG A 94 -19.82 16.79 10.09
C ARG A 94 -18.94 16.20 8.98
N LYS A 95 -18.24 15.09 9.24
CA LYS A 95 -17.24 14.52 8.34
C LYS A 95 -17.86 13.82 7.14
N TYR A 96 -18.99 13.13 7.35
CA TYR A 96 -19.65 12.31 6.32
C TYR A 96 -20.97 12.90 5.81
N ASN A 97 -21.32 14.11 6.26
CA ASN A 97 -22.51 14.84 5.83
C ASN A 97 -23.81 14.03 5.98
N CYS A 98 -23.98 13.37 7.14
CA CYS A 98 -25.21 12.66 7.50
C CYS A 98 -26.02 13.44 8.56
N SER A 99 -27.33 13.16 8.66
CA SER A 99 -28.20 13.78 9.67
C SER A 99 -28.07 13.08 11.03
N PRO A 100 -28.26 13.79 12.16
CA PRO A 100 -28.26 13.17 13.49
C PRO A 100 -29.24 11.98 13.62
N ASP A 101 -30.41 12.08 13.00
CA ASP A 101 -31.41 11.00 13.01
C ASP A 101 -30.91 9.71 12.33
N ALA A 102 -29.94 9.82 11.42
CA ALA A 102 -29.40 8.67 10.70
C ALA A 102 -28.50 7.79 11.60
N ILE A 103 -27.86 8.39 12.62
CA ILE A 103 -26.88 7.71 13.48
C ILE A 103 -27.50 6.56 14.27
N GLY A 104 -28.75 6.72 14.73
CA GLY A 104 -29.44 5.69 15.52
C GLY A 104 -29.89 4.47 14.72
N HIS A 105 -29.87 4.56 13.38
CA HIS A 105 -30.42 3.53 12.49
C HIS A 105 -29.39 2.98 11.50
N MET A 106 -28.23 3.62 11.37
CA MET A 106 -27.17 3.22 10.46
C MET A 106 -25.93 2.76 11.24
N THR A 107 -25.18 1.87 10.61
CA THR A 107 -23.87 1.42 11.05
C THR A 107 -22.78 2.39 10.59
N ASP A 108 -21.61 2.33 11.22
CA ASP A 108 -20.43 3.07 10.75
C ASP A 108 -20.11 2.72 9.30
N PHE A 109 -20.32 1.46 8.89
CA PHE A 109 -20.20 1.03 7.50
C PHE A 109 -21.14 1.79 6.57
N GLU A 110 -22.43 1.86 6.89
CA GLU A 110 -23.43 2.52 6.05
C GLU A 110 -23.21 4.03 5.94
N ILE A 111 -22.63 4.66 6.97
CA ILE A 111 -22.34 6.09 6.99
C ILE A 111 -21.02 6.41 6.28
N MET A 112 -19.96 5.63 6.54
CA MET A 112 -18.59 5.99 6.18
C MET A 112 -18.13 5.42 4.84
N VAL A 113 -18.79 4.35 4.35
CA VAL A 113 -18.46 3.71 3.07
C VAL A 113 -19.45 4.17 2.01
N ASP A 114 -18.96 4.49 0.81
CA ASP A 114 -19.82 4.79 -0.33
C ASP A 114 -20.66 3.56 -0.71
N GLN A 115 -21.91 3.56 -0.26
CA GLN A 115 -22.85 2.45 -0.46
C GLN A 115 -23.18 2.23 -1.95
N LYS A 116 -23.12 3.28 -2.78
CA LYS A 116 -23.33 3.13 -4.23
C LYS A 116 -22.16 2.43 -4.88
N ALA A 117 -20.94 2.82 -4.52
CA ALA A 117 -19.74 2.12 -4.96
C ALA A 117 -19.72 0.66 -4.49
N PHE A 118 -20.17 0.41 -3.27
CA PHE A 118 -20.28 -0.94 -2.72
C PHE A 118 -21.28 -1.78 -3.50
N ASP A 119 -22.49 -1.28 -3.77
CA ASP A 119 -23.50 -1.96 -4.59
C ASP A 119 -23.00 -2.25 -6.02
N LEU A 120 -22.36 -1.27 -6.67
CA LEU A 120 -21.77 -1.45 -7.99
C LEU A 120 -20.74 -2.58 -7.99
N ARG A 121 -19.87 -2.63 -6.98
CA ARG A 121 -18.81 -3.63 -6.88
C ARG A 121 -19.33 -5.03 -6.52
N ILE A 122 -20.29 -5.11 -5.60
CA ILE A 122 -20.79 -6.36 -5.03
C ILE A 122 -21.91 -6.96 -5.89
N ASN A 123 -22.95 -6.17 -6.16
CA ASN A 123 -24.20 -6.64 -6.77
C ASN A 123 -24.20 -6.48 -8.30
N LYS A 124 -23.48 -5.49 -8.84
CA LYS A 124 -23.32 -5.32 -10.31
C LYS A 124 -22.02 -5.91 -10.85
N GLY A 125 -21.11 -6.34 -9.98
CA GLY A 125 -19.84 -6.95 -10.35
C GLY A 125 -18.85 -6.00 -11.02
N LEU A 126 -19.03 -4.69 -10.88
CA LEU A 126 -18.15 -3.68 -11.48
C LEU A 126 -16.77 -3.72 -10.83
N LEU A 127 -15.75 -4.13 -11.59
CA LEU A 127 -14.37 -4.08 -11.12
C LEU A 127 -13.89 -2.62 -11.00
N PRO A 128 -13.06 -2.29 -9.99
CA PRO A 128 -12.37 -1.01 -9.96
C PRO A 128 -11.50 -0.85 -11.20
N THR A 129 -11.17 0.40 -11.52
CA THR A 129 -10.36 0.76 -12.67
C THR A 129 -9.20 1.64 -12.25
N ILE A 130 -8.08 1.50 -12.95
CA ILE A 130 -6.93 2.39 -12.83
C ILE A 130 -6.53 2.92 -14.20
N GLU A 131 -6.31 4.22 -14.31
CA GLU A 131 -5.70 4.84 -15.47
C GLU A 131 -4.17 4.89 -15.29
N ILE A 132 -3.42 4.39 -16.27
CA ILE A 132 -1.96 4.45 -16.32
C ILE A 132 -1.57 5.06 -17.66
N ALA A 133 -0.97 6.26 -17.63
CA ALA A 133 -0.53 6.99 -18.81
C ALA A 133 -1.59 7.09 -19.93
N GLY A 134 -2.84 7.38 -19.57
CA GLY A 134 -3.96 7.51 -20.51
C GLY A 134 -4.66 6.19 -20.89
N HIS A 135 -4.15 5.04 -20.45
CA HIS A 135 -4.79 3.74 -20.71
C HIS A 135 -5.53 3.23 -19.46
N THR A 136 -6.76 2.72 -19.64
CA THR A 136 -7.58 2.24 -18.53
C THR A 136 -7.44 0.72 -18.37
N PHE A 137 -7.23 0.28 -17.14
CA PHE A 137 -7.20 -1.12 -16.76
C PHE A 137 -8.32 -1.43 -15.76
N TYR A 138 -8.89 -2.63 -15.85
CA TYR A 138 -9.65 -3.23 -14.75
C TYR A 138 -8.68 -3.82 -13.73
N VAL A 139 -8.95 -3.56 -12.46
CA VAL A 139 -8.26 -4.19 -11.34
C VAL A 139 -8.90 -5.56 -11.12
N ASP A 140 -8.24 -6.62 -11.58
CA ASP A 140 -8.78 -7.98 -11.55
C ASP A 140 -7.94 -8.85 -10.62
N VAL A 141 -8.17 -8.70 -9.32
CA VAL A 141 -7.45 -9.42 -8.25
C VAL A 141 -7.60 -10.93 -8.37
N ARG A 142 -8.75 -11.40 -8.90
CA ARG A 142 -9.01 -12.83 -9.12
C ARG A 142 -8.11 -13.39 -10.23
N MET A 143 -7.89 -12.61 -11.28
CA MET A 143 -7.00 -12.97 -12.39
C MET A 143 -5.54 -12.55 -12.16
N ASP A 144 -5.22 -12.05 -10.97
CA ASP A 144 -3.88 -11.59 -10.59
C ASP A 144 -3.31 -10.50 -11.51
N LYS A 145 -4.14 -9.59 -12.04
CA LYS A 145 -3.64 -8.56 -12.96
C LYS A 145 -4.46 -7.27 -13.04
N LEU A 146 -3.79 -6.23 -13.50
CA LEU A 146 -4.41 -5.10 -14.18
C LEU A 146 -4.69 -5.50 -15.63
N ARG A 147 -5.96 -5.78 -15.92
CA ARG A 147 -6.40 -6.24 -17.25
C ARG A 147 -6.77 -5.02 -18.12
N PRO A 148 -6.16 -4.83 -19.30
CA PRO A 148 -6.49 -3.74 -20.20
C PRO A 148 -7.99 -3.71 -20.51
N LYS A 149 -8.56 -2.52 -20.59
CA LYS A 149 -9.99 -2.36 -20.87
C LYS A 149 -10.32 -2.59 -22.34
N ASP A 150 -9.46 -2.14 -23.24
CA ASP A 150 -9.67 -2.09 -24.69
C ASP A 150 -8.46 -2.55 -25.52
N ASP A 151 -7.31 -2.86 -24.90
CA ASP A 151 -6.18 -3.52 -25.58
C ASP A 151 -6.15 -5.03 -25.30
N PHE A 152 -6.81 -5.80 -26.16
CA PHE A 152 -6.92 -7.25 -26.03
C PHE A 152 -5.64 -8.02 -26.43
N LEU A 153 -4.65 -7.36 -27.03
CA LEU A 153 -3.37 -7.98 -27.39
C LEU A 153 -2.38 -7.92 -26.22
N SER A 154 -2.46 -6.86 -25.42
CA SER A 154 -1.69 -6.72 -24.19
C SER A 154 -2.06 -7.79 -23.16
N GLN A 155 -1.05 -8.37 -22.51
CA GLN A 155 -1.25 -9.25 -21.37
C GLN A 155 -1.68 -8.49 -20.09
N GLY A 156 -1.50 -7.18 -20.08
CA GLY A 156 -1.69 -6.30 -18.93
C GLY A 156 -0.49 -6.28 -18.00
N ILE A 157 -0.75 -5.99 -16.73
CA ILE A 157 0.28 -6.02 -15.68
C ILE A 157 -0.13 -7.09 -14.67
N VAL A 158 0.61 -8.19 -14.61
CA VAL A 158 0.39 -9.27 -13.64
C VAL A 158 0.97 -8.84 -12.29
N PHE A 159 0.21 -8.99 -11.20
CA PHE A 159 0.63 -8.54 -9.87
C PHE A 159 1.80 -9.35 -9.32
N SER A 160 1.78 -10.67 -9.51
CA SER A 160 2.90 -11.54 -9.13
C SER A 160 4.21 -11.22 -9.86
N ASP A 161 4.14 -10.77 -11.11
CA ASP A 161 5.34 -10.37 -11.87
C ASP A 161 6.00 -9.09 -11.33
N ILE A 162 5.25 -8.25 -10.60
CA ILE A 162 5.72 -6.97 -10.06
C ILE A 162 5.91 -6.96 -8.54
N GLU A 163 5.80 -8.12 -7.88
CA GLU A 163 5.88 -8.24 -6.43
C GLU A 163 7.18 -7.64 -5.86
N SER A 164 8.30 -7.81 -6.56
CA SER A 164 9.61 -7.26 -6.18
C SER A 164 9.70 -5.73 -6.20
N TYR A 165 8.71 -5.05 -6.78
CA TYR A 165 8.61 -3.58 -6.85
C TYR A 165 7.67 -2.99 -5.79
N TYR A 166 7.15 -3.82 -4.89
CA TYR A 166 6.28 -3.38 -3.80
C TYR A 166 7.08 -2.67 -2.70
N ASP A 167 6.68 -1.44 -2.38
CA ASP A 167 7.15 -0.68 -1.23
C ASP A 167 6.15 -0.88 -0.07
N GLY A 168 6.56 -1.64 0.96
CA GLY A 168 5.70 -1.99 2.09
C GLY A 168 5.29 -0.79 2.95
N ASP A 169 6.16 0.21 3.06
CA ASP A 169 5.90 1.42 3.86
C ASP A 169 4.88 2.30 3.17
N LYS A 170 5.00 2.47 1.84
CA LYS A 170 4.05 3.27 1.04
C LYS A 170 2.81 2.49 0.62
N ARG A 171 2.87 1.16 0.67
CA ARG A 171 1.83 0.24 0.16
C ARG A 171 1.54 0.45 -1.33
N THR A 172 2.59 0.71 -2.11
CA THR A 172 2.51 1.01 -3.55
C THR A 172 3.50 0.17 -4.34
N TYR A 173 3.18 -0.08 -5.60
CA TYR A 173 4.14 -0.50 -6.61
C TYR A 173 4.78 0.72 -7.27
N THR A 174 6.06 0.64 -7.62
CA THR A 174 6.71 1.56 -8.57
C THR A 174 7.40 0.77 -9.66
N ILE A 175 6.78 0.64 -10.83
CA ILE A 175 7.20 -0.30 -11.88
C ILE A 175 7.65 0.41 -13.16
N PRO A 176 8.61 -0.16 -13.91
CA PRO A 176 8.79 0.10 -15.32
C PRO A 176 7.56 -0.31 -16.16
N TYR A 177 7.03 0.63 -16.92
CA TYR A 177 5.85 0.43 -17.75
C TYR A 177 6.12 0.86 -19.19
N ASN A 178 5.68 0.04 -20.14
CA ASN A 178 5.73 0.35 -21.56
C ASN A 178 4.38 0.92 -22.02
N PRO A 179 4.27 2.23 -22.29
CA PRO A 179 3.03 2.86 -22.70
C PRO A 179 2.58 2.48 -24.13
N LYS A 180 3.41 1.79 -24.91
CA LYS A 180 3.04 1.32 -26.26
C LYS A 180 2.40 -0.06 -26.23
N THR A 181 2.87 -0.95 -25.35
CA THR A 181 2.32 -2.32 -25.21
C THR A 181 1.37 -2.46 -24.02
N HIS A 182 1.26 -1.41 -23.20
CA HIS A 182 0.46 -1.37 -21.98
C HIS A 182 0.82 -2.45 -20.96
N GLU A 183 2.09 -2.84 -20.92
CA GLU A 183 2.61 -3.94 -20.10
C GLU A 183 3.71 -3.46 -19.15
N PHE A 184 3.91 -4.25 -18.10
CA PHE A 184 5.14 -4.21 -17.32
C PHE A 184 6.30 -4.74 -18.18
N GLN A 185 7.43 -4.02 -18.19
CA GLN A 185 8.61 -4.44 -18.93
C GLN A 185 9.88 -4.02 -18.21
N GLU A 186 10.69 -5.00 -17.80
CA GLU A 186 11.97 -4.71 -17.17
C GLU A 186 13.01 -4.21 -18.18
N PRO A 187 13.79 -3.16 -17.85
CA PRO A 187 15.01 -2.86 -18.57
C PRO A 187 16.11 -3.89 -18.20
N ASP A 188 17.12 -4.02 -19.05
CA ASP A 188 18.30 -4.84 -18.72
C ASP A 188 19.14 -4.15 -17.63
N TYR A 189 18.86 -4.50 -16.38
CA TYR A 189 19.53 -3.93 -15.21
C TYR A 189 21.04 -4.19 -15.16
N ASN A 190 21.54 -5.24 -15.80
CA ASN A 190 22.97 -5.56 -15.81
C ASN A 190 23.77 -4.62 -16.71
N SER A 191 23.13 -4.09 -17.75
CA SER A 191 23.82 -3.29 -18.78
C SER A 191 23.29 -1.85 -18.91
N ILE A 192 22.25 -1.48 -18.17
CA ILE A 192 21.66 -0.14 -18.23
C ILE A 192 22.67 0.95 -17.87
N LYS A 193 22.76 1.97 -18.74
CA LYS A 193 23.71 3.09 -18.64
C LYS A 193 23.07 4.46 -18.77
N ALA A 194 21.79 4.50 -19.11
CA ALA A 194 20.97 5.70 -19.23
C ALA A 194 19.52 5.32 -18.95
N TYR A 195 18.68 6.29 -18.65
CA TYR A 195 17.25 6.03 -18.46
C TYR A 195 16.62 5.48 -19.74
N PRO A 196 15.71 4.50 -19.62
CA PRO A 196 15.03 3.95 -20.77
C PRO A 196 14.16 5.04 -21.41
N LYS A 197 14.17 5.10 -22.74
CA LYS A 197 13.39 6.10 -23.51
C LYS A 197 11.98 5.63 -23.85
N ASP A 198 11.82 4.31 -23.96
CA ASP A 198 10.54 3.68 -24.31
C ASP A 198 9.75 3.22 -23.08
N LEU A 199 10.33 3.34 -21.88
CA LEU A 199 9.69 2.99 -20.61
C LEU A 199 9.56 4.20 -19.71
N ILE A 200 8.50 4.22 -18.92
CA ILE A 200 8.30 5.19 -17.84
C ILE A 200 8.19 4.45 -16.51
N ALA A 201 8.47 5.12 -15.39
CA ALA A 201 8.13 4.57 -14.08
C ALA A 201 6.74 5.06 -13.67
N VAL A 202 5.90 4.13 -13.22
CA VAL A 202 4.54 4.44 -12.74
C VAL A 202 4.37 3.92 -11.32
N GLU A 203 3.75 4.74 -10.47
CA GLU A 203 3.43 4.41 -9.08
C GLU A 203 1.92 4.26 -8.91
N PHE A 204 1.49 3.16 -8.28
CA PHE A 204 0.09 2.94 -7.94
C PHE A 204 -0.06 2.07 -6.68
N PRO A 205 -1.21 2.16 -5.97
CA PRO A 205 -1.47 1.36 -4.77
C PRO A 205 -1.42 -0.14 -5.04
N SER A 206 -1.17 -0.95 -4.00
CA SER A 206 -1.28 -2.40 -4.12
C SER A 206 -2.69 -2.87 -4.48
N GLU A 207 -2.80 -4.08 -5.02
CA GLU A 207 -4.05 -4.74 -5.37
C GLU A 207 -5.04 -4.83 -4.18
N ARG A 208 -4.51 -4.94 -2.95
CA ARG A 208 -5.32 -4.86 -1.71
C ARG A 208 -6.02 -3.50 -1.57
N LEU A 209 -5.38 -2.42 -1.98
CA LEU A 209 -5.92 -1.06 -1.91
C LEU A 209 -6.75 -0.71 -3.16
N LEU A 210 -6.37 -1.23 -4.32
CA LEU A 210 -7.09 -1.02 -5.57
C LEU A 210 -8.45 -1.75 -5.62
N ASP A 211 -8.54 -2.96 -5.08
CA ASP A 211 -9.79 -3.71 -4.95
C ASP A 211 -9.82 -4.52 -3.65
N ARG A 212 -10.03 -3.82 -2.54
CA ARG A 212 -10.14 -4.42 -1.20
C ARG A 212 -11.21 -5.51 -1.12
N ILE A 213 -12.33 -5.34 -1.83
CA ILE A 213 -13.40 -6.35 -1.89
C ILE A 213 -12.90 -7.60 -2.64
N GLY A 214 -12.24 -7.43 -3.78
CA GLY A 214 -11.59 -8.52 -4.52
C GLY A 214 -10.54 -9.24 -3.69
N TRP A 215 -9.72 -8.50 -2.96
CA TRP A 215 -8.73 -9.03 -2.02
C TRP A 215 -9.39 -9.86 -0.90
N ASN A 216 -10.39 -9.29 -0.22
CA ASN A 216 -11.09 -9.97 0.86
C ASN A 216 -11.69 -11.29 0.37
N ARG A 217 -12.29 -11.33 -0.83
CA ARG A 217 -12.76 -12.57 -1.46
C ARG A 217 -11.65 -13.58 -1.74
N LYS A 218 -10.52 -13.14 -2.31
CA LYS A 218 -9.37 -14.01 -2.64
C LYS A 218 -8.82 -14.71 -1.39
N TYR A 219 -8.80 -14.02 -0.26
CA TYR A 219 -8.22 -14.51 1.00
C TYR A 219 -9.25 -14.98 2.04
N GLY A 220 -10.53 -15.06 1.69
CA GLY A 220 -11.58 -15.57 2.59
C GLY A 220 -11.87 -14.68 3.81
N LEU A 221 -11.62 -13.38 3.70
CA LEU A 221 -11.94 -12.39 4.73
C LEU A 221 -13.40 -11.94 4.59
N ASP A 222 -13.94 -11.35 5.66
CA ASP A 222 -15.23 -10.66 5.56
C ASP A 222 -15.19 -9.61 4.44
N ILE A 223 -16.27 -9.51 3.68
CA ILE A 223 -16.31 -8.70 2.48
C ILE A 223 -16.12 -7.20 2.77
N SER A 224 -16.61 -6.74 3.93
CA SER A 224 -16.55 -5.36 4.38
C SER A 224 -15.24 -5.03 5.11
N HIS A 225 -14.40 -6.04 5.35
CA HIS A 225 -13.19 -5.90 6.16
C HIS A 225 -12.27 -4.77 5.66
N GLY A 226 -12.09 -3.76 6.52
CA GLY A 226 -11.24 -2.61 6.28
C GLY A 226 -11.85 -1.50 5.42
N LEU A 227 -13.09 -1.63 4.95
CA LEU A 227 -13.75 -0.60 4.15
C LEU A 227 -14.09 0.65 4.97
N VAL A 228 -14.51 0.50 6.23
CA VAL A 228 -14.76 1.65 7.12
C VAL A 228 -13.50 2.50 7.32
N LYS A 229 -12.35 1.84 7.44
CA LYS A 229 -11.06 2.47 7.74
C LYS A 229 -10.45 3.18 6.54
N GLN A 230 -10.57 2.58 5.35
CA GLN A 230 -9.87 3.05 4.15
C GLN A 230 -10.80 3.68 3.10
N GLY A 231 -12.12 3.56 3.30
CA GLY A 231 -13.11 3.88 2.29
C GLY A 231 -13.17 2.85 1.16
N LEU A 232 -14.04 3.14 0.19
CA LEU A 232 -14.18 2.37 -1.05
C LEU A 232 -14.10 3.32 -2.24
N LYS A 233 -13.21 3.02 -3.18
CA LYS A 233 -13.05 3.77 -4.43
C LYS A 233 -12.99 2.81 -5.60
N LEU A 234 -13.65 3.16 -6.72
CA LEU A 234 -13.69 2.33 -7.92
C LEU A 234 -12.83 2.88 -9.07
N GLN A 235 -12.22 4.04 -8.90
CA GLN A 235 -11.46 4.72 -9.96
C GLN A 235 -10.15 5.25 -9.39
N PHE A 236 -9.04 4.89 -10.01
CA PHE A 236 -7.68 5.26 -9.61
C PHE A 236 -6.93 5.85 -10.80
N THR A 237 -5.86 6.58 -10.48
CA THR A 237 -4.93 7.10 -11.48
C THR A 237 -3.53 6.86 -10.96
N ALA A 238 -2.69 6.21 -11.76
CA ALA A 238 -1.29 6.01 -11.44
C ALA A 238 -0.51 7.33 -11.63
N LYS A 239 0.54 7.50 -10.82
CA LYS A 239 1.43 8.66 -10.93
C LYS A 239 2.62 8.30 -11.81
N ASN A 240 3.03 9.22 -12.69
CA ASN A 240 4.33 9.12 -13.34
C ASN A 240 5.43 9.53 -12.35
N VAL A 241 6.44 8.68 -12.20
CA VAL A 241 7.60 8.93 -11.34
C VAL A 241 8.82 9.20 -12.23
N PRO A 242 9.50 10.35 -12.09
CA PRO A 242 10.76 10.59 -12.79
C PRO A 242 11.80 9.52 -12.41
N TRP A 243 12.53 8.97 -13.38
CA TRP A 243 13.54 7.94 -13.15
C TRP A 243 14.61 8.37 -12.12
N GLU A 244 14.88 9.66 -12.02
CA GLU A 244 15.78 10.29 -11.04
C GLU A 244 15.37 10.05 -9.58
N LYS A 245 14.10 9.72 -9.33
CA LYS A 245 13.55 9.43 -7.99
C LYS A 245 13.46 7.93 -7.70
N THR A 246 13.98 7.10 -8.59
CA THR A 246 13.95 5.63 -8.47
C THR A 246 15.34 5.06 -8.21
N PHE A 247 15.44 3.76 -7.92
CA PHE A 247 16.70 3.06 -7.72
C PHE A 247 17.60 3.03 -8.97
N LEU A 248 17.04 3.30 -10.18
CA LEU A 248 17.81 3.27 -11.43
C LEU A 248 19.00 4.24 -11.42
N VAL A 249 18.90 5.36 -10.69
CA VAL A 249 19.96 6.36 -10.63
C VAL A 249 21.27 5.75 -10.15
N ASP A 250 21.22 5.02 -9.04
CA ASP A 250 22.42 4.46 -8.42
C ASP A 250 22.89 3.21 -9.16
N LEU A 251 21.96 2.45 -9.75
CA LEU A 251 22.30 1.34 -10.64
C LEU A 251 23.06 1.81 -11.89
N ILE A 252 22.59 2.85 -12.58
CA ILE A 252 23.27 3.42 -13.76
C ILE A 252 24.67 3.91 -13.38
N LYS A 253 24.82 4.62 -12.25
CA LYS A 253 26.13 5.05 -11.75
C LYS A 253 27.06 3.85 -11.50
N SER A 254 26.55 2.78 -10.91
CA SER A 254 27.29 1.55 -10.64
C SER A 254 27.77 0.89 -11.94
N ASN A 255 26.88 0.70 -12.91
CA ASN A 255 27.19 0.07 -14.19
C ASN A 255 28.24 0.87 -14.99
N LEU A 256 28.11 2.20 -15.03
CA LEU A 256 29.10 3.08 -15.65
C LEU A 256 30.48 2.99 -14.97
N LYS A 257 30.53 2.84 -13.63
CA LYS A 257 31.77 2.67 -12.89
C LYS A 257 32.42 1.31 -13.18
N THR A 258 31.63 0.25 -13.22
CA THR A 258 32.08 -1.10 -13.57
C THR A 258 32.64 -1.15 -14.98
N GLU A 259 31.96 -0.56 -15.96
CA GLU A 259 32.46 -0.46 -17.34
C GLU A 259 33.79 0.30 -17.43
N LYS A 260 33.92 1.43 -16.74
CA LYS A 260 35.18 2.19 -16.69
C LYS A 260 36.33 1.36 -16.09
N ARG A 261 36.06 0.53 -15.09
CA ARG A 261 37.05 -0.38 -14.48
C ARG A 261 37.47 -1.48 -15.46
N LEU A 262 36.50 -2.09 -16.15
CA LEU A 262 36.75 -3.13 -17.15
C LEU A 262 37.61 -2.58 -18.31
N LYS A 263 37.25 -1.42 -18.88
CA LYS A 263 38.03 -0.77 -19.94
C LYS A 263 39.48 -0.52 -19.52
N LYS A 264 39.71 0.01 -18.31
CA LYS A 264 41.06 0.21 -17.76
C LYS A 264 41.84 -1.10 -17.56
N ALA A 265 41.18 -2.19 -17.17
CA ALA A 265 41.81 -3.49 -17.02
C ALA A 265 42.20 -4.09 -18.38
N THR A 266 41.33 -3.97 -19.39
CA THR A 266 41.59 -4.44 -20.76
C THR A 266 42.72 -3.63 -21.42
N GLU A 267 42.74 -2.30 -21.26
CA GLU A 267 43.82 -1.42 -21.74
C GLU A 267 45.16 -1.77 -21.10
N LYS A 268 45.18 -2.05 -19.79
CA LYS A 268 46.39 -2.53 -19.10
C LYS A 268 46.87 -3.88 -19.64
N GLN A 269 45.97 -4.84 -19.88
CA GLN A 269 46.33 -6.14 -20.46
C GLN A 269 46.87 -6.04 -21.90
N LEU A 270 46.26 -5.18 -22.74
CA LEU A 270 46.74 -4.92 -24.11
C LEU A 270 48.12 -4.25 -24.12
N SER A 271 48.43 -3.40 -23.13
CA SER A 271 49.73 -2.75 -23.00
C SER A 271 50.87 -3.69 -22.55
N ILE A 272 50.55 -4.88 -22.02
CA ILE A 272 51.51 -5.86 -21.48
C ILE A 272 51.83 -6.97 -22.51
N GLN A 273 51.13 -7.03 -23.66
CA GLN A 273 51.49 -8.00 -24.71
C GLN A 273 52.86 -7.66 -25.34
N PRO A 274 53.83 -8.60 -25.37
CA PRO A 274 55.16 -8.31 -25.92
C PRO A 274 55.07 -8.02 -27.42
N LYS A 275 55.68 -6.92 -27.85
CA LYS A 275 55.94 -6.66 -29.28
C LYS A 275 56.72 -7.85 -29.84
N GLN A 276 56.11 -8.67 -30.69
CA GLN A 276 56.82 -9.67 -31.47
C GLN A 276 57.97 -8.97 -32.21
N SER A 277 59.20 -9.30 -31.82
CA SER A 277 60.40 -8.77 -32.46
C SER A 277 60.40 -9.23 -33.91
N LYS A 278 60.38 -8.25 -34.84
CA LYS A 278 60.63 -8.51 -36.25
C LYS A 278 62.02 -9.13 -36.37
N GLN A 279 62.11 -10.44 -36.53
CA GLN A 279 63.33 -11.10 -36.98
C GLN A 279 63.70 -10.51 -38.34
N LYS A 280 64.79 -9.73 -38.36
CA LYS A 280 65.43 -9.28 -39.59
C LYS A 280 65.95 -10.51 -40.32
N GLY A 281 65.35 -10.82 -41.47
CA GLY A 281 65.87 -11.81 -42.40
C GLY A 281 67.30 -11.46 -42.79
N ARG A 282 68.20 -12.43 -42.61
CA ARG A 282 69.58 -12.37 -43.11
C ARG A 282 69.51 -12.69 -44.60
N LYS A 283 69.89 -11.73 -45.46
CA LYS A 283 70.10 -11.97 -46.89
C LYS A 283 71.37 -12.80 -47.09
N MET A 284 71.24 -13.80 -47.97
CA MET A 284 72.23 -14.62 -48.71
C MET A 284 73.61 -14.78 -48.09
#